data_AF-A0A543EPZ1-F1
#
_entry.id   AF-A0A543EPZ1-F1
#
_cell.length_a   1.000
_cell.length_b   1.000
_cell.length_c   1.000
_cell.angle_alpha   90.00
_cell.angle_beta   90.00
_cell.angle_gamma   90.00
#
_symmetry.space_group_name_H-M   'P 1'
#
loop_
_entity.id
_entity.type
_entity.pdbx_description
1 polymer ?
#
loop_
_entity_poly.entity_id
_entity_poly.type
_entity_poly.pdbx_seq_one_letter_code
_entity_poly.pdbx_strand_id
1 'polypeptide(L)' 'MDQRRSDESPVDDDSPTGGDETTEEQLEADNPVEEDTLETLDPDNPPA' A
#
# COMPACT_ATOMS: atom_id res chain seq x y z
N MET A 1 -4.36 32.88 0.87
CA MET A 1 -4.24 31.46 1.31
C MET A 1 -4.22 30.61 0.05
N ASP A 2 -3.08 29.94 -0.13
CA ASP A 2 -2.74 28.79 -0.99
C ASP A 2 -3.22 28.66 -2.44
N GLN A 3 -2.39 29.12 -3.40
CA GLN A 3 -2.31 28.59 -4.78
C GLN A 3 -1.33 27.40 -4.85
N ARG A 4 -1.61 26.29 -4.16
CA ARG A 4 -0.77 25.05 -4.19
C ARG A 4 -1.50 23.80 -4.71
N ARG A 5 -2.53 23.95 -5.54
CA ARG A 5 -3.24 22.80 -6.14
C ARG A 5 -3.29 22.97 -7.65
N SER A 6 -2.18 22.69 -8.32
CA SER A 6 -2.15 22.64 -9.79
C SER A 6 -1.30 21.50 -10.33
N ASP A 7 -0.89 20.57 -9.46
CA ASP A 7 -0.12 19.36 -9.81
C ASP A 7 -0.85 18.06 -9.45
N GLU A 8 -2.13 18.13 -9.09
CA GLU A 8 -2.95 16.94 -8.92
C GLU A 8 -3.57 16.64 -10.29
N SER A 9 -2.87 15.84 -11.09
CA SER A 9 -3.52 15.17 -12.22
C SER A 9 -4.70 14.40 -11.66
N PRO A 10 -5.91 14.45 -12.28
CA PRO A 10 -7.04 13.70 -11.77
C PRO A 10 -6.65 12.22 -11.79
N VAL A 11 -6.39 11.67 -10.59
CA VAL A 11 -6.30 10.24 -10.40
C VAL A 11 -7.70 9.75 -10.79
N ASP A 12 -7.82 8.96 -11.86
CA ASP A 12 -9.10 8.35 -12.20
C ASP A 12 -9.62 7.65 -10.94
N ASP A 13 -10.82 7.98 -10.49
CA ASP A 13 -11.41 7.49 -9.22
C ASP A 13 -11.49 5.95 -9.19
N ASP A 14 -11.45 5.32 -10.37
CA ASP A 14 -11.38 3.88 -10.59
C ASP A 14 -9.97 3.28 -10.48
N SER A 15 -8.93 4.08 -10.25
CA SER A 15 -7.57 3.57 -10.04
C SER A 15 -7.49 2.92 -8.64
N PRO A 16 -6.98 1.68 -8.52
CA PRO A 16 -6.83 1.06 -7.22
C PRO A 16 -5.96 1.94 -6.33
N THR A 17 -6.47 2.25 -5.13
CA THR A 17 -5.79 3.10 -4.14
C THR A 17 -4.64 2.39 -3.43
N GLY A 18 -4.43 1.10 -3.74
CA GLY A 18 -3.35 0.26 -3.22
C GLY A 18 -2.63 -0.47 -4.36
N GLY A 19 -2.38 -1.76 -4.16
CA GLY A 19 -1.84 -2.66 -5.18
C GLY A 19 -2.89 -3.16 -6.19
N ASP A 20 -2.42 -3.90 -7.18
CA ASP A 20 -3.25 -4.73 -8.05
C ASP A 20 -3.51 -6.13 -7.45
N GLU A 21 -4.23 -6.97 -8.20
CA GLU A 21 -4.60 -8.35 -7.83
C GLU A 21 -3.40 -9.24 -7.48
N THR A 22 -2.20 -8.90 -7.94
CA THR A 22 -0.97 -9.70 -7.78
C THR A 22 0.04 -9.08 -6.82
N THR A 23 -0.27 -7.92 -6.23
CA THR A 23 0.70 -7.18 -5.43
C THR A 23 1.11 -7.93 -4.17
N GLU A 24 0.19 -8.67 -3.55
CA GLU A 24 0.49 -9.51 -2.38
C GLU A 24 1.51 -10.62 -2.71
N GLU A 25 1.36 -11.26 -3.88
CA GLU A 25 2.26 -12.34 -4.33
C GLU A 25 3.67 -11.84 -4.66
N GLN A 26 3.80 -10.55 -4.97
CA GLN A 26 5.07 -9.89 -5.26
C GLN A 26 5.73 -9.28 -4.02
N LEU A 27 5.04 -9.30 -2.87
CA LEU A 27 5.49 -8.66 -1.64
C LEU A 27 6.35 -9.65 -0.83
N GLU A 28 7.68 -9.53 -0.96
CA GLU A 28 8.65 -10.35 -0.24
C GLU A 28 9.50 -9.49 0.71
N ALA A 29 9.90 -10.07 1.85
CA ALA A 29 10.77 -9.41 2.83
C ALA A 29 12.24 -9.76 2.59
N ASP A 30 13.12 -8.76 2.61
CA ASP A 30 14.56 -8.97 2.45
C ASP A 30 15.28 -9.21 3.79
N ASN A 31 14.60 -8.93 4.91
CA ASN A 31 15.14 -9.10 6.25
C ASN A 31 14.05 -9.40 7.29
N PRO A 32 14.43 -9.87 8.50
CA PRO A 32 13.46 -10.25 9.52
C PRO A 32 12.57 -9.10 10.03
N VAL A 33 13.05 -7.85 9.99
CA VAL A 33 12.25 -6.69 10.44
C VAL A 33 11.15 -6.37 9.45
N GLU A 34 11.42 -6.55 8.16
CA GLU A 34 10.41 -6.42 7.11
C GLU A 34 9.38 -7.55 7.17
N GLU A 35 9.79 -8.79 7.46
CA GLU A 35 8.88 -9.93 7.66
C GLU A 35 7.88 -9.65 8.79
N ASP A 36 8.38 -9.21 9.96
CA ASP A 36 7.52 -8.81 11.09
C ASP A 36 6.53 -7.69 10.67
N THR A 37 6.99 -6.74 9.85
CA THR A 37 6.13 -5.65 9.36
C THR A 37 5.06 -6.17 8.40
N LEU A 38 5.40 -7.08 7.48
CA LEU A 38 4.45 -7.70 6.56
C LEU A 38 3.38 -8.49 7.32
N GLU A 39 3.78 -9.25 8.34
CA GLU A 39 2.86 -10.02 9.16
C GLU A 39 1.84 -9.11 9.89
N THR A 40 2.24 -7.90 10.28
CA THR A 40 1.30 -6.94 10.90
C THR A 40 0.30 -6.30 9.93
N LEU A 41 0.57 -6.36 8.63
CA LEU A 41 -0.28 -5.80 7.58
C LEU A 41 -1.23 -6.86 7.00
N ASP A 42 -0.99 -8.13 7.30
CA ASP A 42 -1.82 -9.25 6.86
C ASP A 42 -3.21 -9.20 7.54
N PRO A 43 -4.30 -8.99 6.78
CA PRO A 43 -5.65 -8.96 7.34
C PRO A 43 -6.12 -10.30 7.89
N ASP A 44 -5.53 -11.42 7.46
CA ASP A 44 -5.83 -12.77 7.94
C ASP A 44 -5.02 -13.13 9.20
N ASN A 45 -4.03 -12.30 9.56
CA ASN A 45 -3.24 -12.43 10.78
C ASN A 45 -3.41 -11.21 11.73
N PRO A 46 -4.64 -10.94 12.21
CA PRO A 46 -4.87 -9.81 13.10
C PRO A 46 -4.12 -10.00 14.43
N PRO A 47 -3.59 -8.92 15.03
CA PRO A 47 -2.94 -9.00 16.34
C PRO A 47 -3.94 -9.51 17.40
N ALA A 48 -3.50 -10.50 18.18
CA ALA A 48 -4.30 -11.20 19.20
C ALA A 48 -4.67 -10.34 20.43
#